data_AF-A0A9J7ABS3-F1
#
_entry.id   AF-A0A9J7ABS3-F1
#
_cell.length_a   1.000
_cell.length_b   1.000
_cell.length_c   1.000
_cell.angle_alpha   90.00
_cell.angle_beta   90.00
_cell.angle_gamma   90.00
#
_symmetry.space_group_name_H-M   'P 1'
#
loop_
_entity.id
_entity.type
_entity.pdbx_description
1 polymer ?
#
loop_
_entity_poly.entity_id
_entity_poly.type
_entity_poly.pdbx_seq_one_letter_code
_entity_poly.pdbx_strand_id
1 'polypeptide(L)'
;MKYFQKLALPAVLATSIASSAFAAEGLYSMSDLEEAKVYDSAGEEVGEVEDILLGNNMSVHSLVIETGEVMGLGGNELVIKRGSFTVVPKPDHKNFDEIEYKVHLEMTQSELKAQPEYTEDWWNKTSAALQRAWEKTKDVSESAWENTKEATSSAWHDIEEGAEDLGDEIEKKMD
;
A
#
# COMPACT_ATOMS: atom_id res chain seq x y z
N MET A 1 -27.66 57.95 4.75
CA MET A 1 -28.68 57.25 3.95
C MET A 1 -28.15 55.88 3.59
N LYS A 2 -28.95 54.82 3.80
CA LYS A 2 -28.72 53.47 3.25
C LYS A 2 -28.69 53.54 1.71
N TYR A 3 -27.92 52.70 1.03
CA TYR A 3 -28.42 51.53 0.29
C TYR A 3 -27.29 50.86 -0.52
N PHE A 4 -27.41 49.53 -0.56
CA PHE A 4 -26.55 48.51 -1.16
C PHE A 4 -26.50 48.58 -2.69
N GLN A 5 -25.38 48.15 -3.27
CA GLN A 5 -25.41 47.47 -4.57
C GLN A 5 -24.38 46.32 -4.62
N LYS A 6 -24.78 45.26 -5.32
CA LYS A 6 -24.40 43.85 -5.14
C LYS A 6 -23.10 43.45 -5.86
N LEU A 7 -22.55 42.34 -5.34
CA LEU A 7 -21.75 41.26 -5.95
C LEU A 7 -21.15 41.46 -7.35
N ALA A 8 -19.85 41.22 -7.43
CA ALA A 8 -19.25 40.38 -8.47
C ALA A 8 -18.11 39.57 -7.83
N LEU A 9 -18.35 38.27 -7.61
CA LEU A 9 -17.29 37.30 -7.31
C LEU A 9 -16.55 37.00 -8.62
N PRO A 10 -15.21 37.13 -8.70
CA PRO A 10 -14.49 36.66 -9.86
C PRO A 10 -14.50 35.12 -9.85
N ALA A 11 -15.17 34.54 -10.84
CA ALA A 11 -15.03 33.13 -11.16
C ALA A 11 -13.60 32.89 -11.65
N VAL A 12 -12.77 32.25 -10.82
CA VAL A 12 -11.49 31.69 -11.27
C VAL A 12 -11.76 30.25 -11.70
N LEU A 13 -11.96 30.06 -13.01
CA LEU A 13 -11.63 28.80 -13.67
C LEU A 13 -10.12 28.82 -13.98
N ALA A 14 -9.37 27.92 -13.37
CA ALA A 14 -8.04 27.50 -13.83
C ALA A 14 -7.71 26.15 -13.15
N THR A 15 -8.07 25.02 -13.77
CA THR A 15 -7.26 24.20 -14.68
C THR A 15 -6.39 23.16 -13.98
N SER A 16 -6.61 21.91 -14.40
CA SER A 16 -5.85 20.67 -14.14
C SER A 16 -5.85 20.10 -12.72
N ILE A 17 -7.01 19.65 -12.27
CA ILE A 17 -7.08 18.43 -11.45
C ILE A 17 -7.35 17.28 -12.45
N ALA A 18 -6.77 16.10 -12.19
CA ALA A 18 -6.99 14.82 -12.90
C ALA A 18 -6.05 14.50 -14.08
N SER A 19 -4.82 14.13 -13.76
CA SER A 19 -3.98 13.18 -14.51
C SER A 19 -2.80 12.80 -13.60
N SER A 20 -3.04 12.26 -12.43
CA SER A 20 -3.31 10.83 -12.27
C SER A 20 -4.21 10.63 -11.07
N ALA A 21 -5.46 10.25 -11.30
CA ALA A 21 -6.10 9.38 -10.34
C ALA A 21 -5.16 8.17 -10.21
N PHE A 22 -4.46 8.05 -9.08
CA PHE A 22 -4.20 6.72 -8.54
C PHE A 22 -5.55 6.02 -8.64
N ALA A 23 -5.65 5.03 -9.53
CA ALA A 23 -6.88 4.28 -9.69
C ALA A 23 -7.33 3.91 -8.28
N ALA A 24 -8.54 4.35 -7.91
CA ALA A 24 -9.08 4.19 -6.56
C ALA A 24 -8.71 2.81 -6.04
N GLU A 25 -8.07 2.75 -4.87
CA GLU A 25 -7.64 1.51 -4.24
C GLU A 25 -8.88 0.60 -4.10
N GLY A 26 -9.02 -0.31 -5.06
CA GLY A 26 -10.15 -1.22 -5.14
C GLY A 26 -10.11 -2.25 -4.01
N LEU A 27 -11.21 -2.99 -3.87
CA LEU A 27 -11.18 -4.20 -3.05
C LEU A 27 -10.40 -5.28 -3.80
N TYR A 28 -9.48 -5.93 -3.10
CA TYR A 28 -8.68 -7.04 -3.63
C TYR A 28 -9.00 -8.31 -2.84
N SER A 29 -9.32 -9.36 -3.58
CA SER A 29 -9.43 -10.71 -3.01
C SER A 29 -8.03 -11.26 -2.76
N MET A 30 -7.77 -11.77 -1.54
CA MET A 30 -6.48 -12.39 -1.23
C MET A 30 -6.29 -13.68 -2.04
N SER A 31 -7.35 -14.50 -2.19
CA SER A 31 -7.26 -15.74 -2.96
C SER A 31 -6.87 -15.50 -4.41
N ASP A 32 -7.48 -14.49 -5.06
CA ASP A 32 -7.20 -14.27 -6.48
C ASP A 32 -5.90 -13.47 -6.67
N LEU A 33 -5.41 -12.82 -5.61
CA LEU A 33 -4.10 -12.16 -5.60
C LEU A 33 -2.97 -13.17 -5.39
N GLU A 34 -3.17 -14.23 -4.60
CA GLU A 34 -2.27 -15.38 -4.43
C GLU A 34 -2.09 -16.22 -5.70
N GLU A 35 -2.79 -15.92 -6.79
CA GLU A 35 -2.61 -16.57 -8.10
C GLU A 35 -2.24 -15.56 -9.20
N ALA A 36 -1.93 -14.32 -8.81
CA ALA A 36 -1.70 -13.24 -9.75
C ALA A 36 -0.33 -13.37 -10.43
N LYS A 37 -0.32 -13.27 -11.77
CA LYS A 37 0.90 -13.17 -12.55
C LYS A 37 1.65 -11.88 -12.24
N VAL A 38 2.97 -12.01 -12.07
CA VAL A 38 3.89 -10.94 -11.75
C VAL A 38 4.72 -10.58 -12.97
N TYR A 39 4.81 -9.28 -13.24
CA TYR A 39 5.58 -8.71 -14.34
C TYR A 39 6.61 -7.73 -13.82
N ASP A 40 7.81 -7.72 -14.41
CA ASP A 40 8.84 -6.75 -14.06
C ASP A 40 8.61 -5.37 -14.71
N SER A 41 9.55 -4.45 -14.52
CA SER A 41 9.49 -3.10 -15.08
C SER A 41 9.58 -3.05 -16.61
N ALA A 42 10.07 -4.10 -17.26
CA ALA A 42 10.07 -4.25 -18.72
C ALA A 42 8.75 -4.85 -19.26
N GLY A 43 7.87 -5.31 -18.36
CA GLY A 43 6.62 -5.98 -18.70
C GLY A 43 6.79 -7.46 -19.00
N GLU A 44 7.93 -8.06 -18.63
CA GLU A 44 8.18 -9.50 -18.79
C GLU A 44 7.60 -10.25 -17.59
N GLU A 45 6.94 -11.38 -17.83
CA GLU A 45 6.43 -12.26 -16.77
C GLU A 45 7.63 -12.89 -16.03
N VAL A 46 7.67 -12.70 -14.71
CA VAL A 46 8.77 -13.16 -13.85
C VAL A 46 8.34 -14.26 -12.87
N GLY A 47 7.04 -14.42 -12.66
CA GLY A 47 6.54 -15.40 -11.70
C GLY A 47 5.08 -15.18 -11.36
N GLU A 48 4.67 -15.80 -10.27
CA GLU A 48 3.32 -15.75 -9.73
C GLU A 48 3.42 -15.39 -8.24
N VAL A 49 2.42 -14.70 -7.70
CA VAL A 49 2.33 -14.52 -6.25
C VAL A 49 2.05 -15.89 -5.64
N GLU A 50 2.69 -16.22 -4.52
CA GLU A 50 2.44 -17.47 -3.78
C GLU A 50 1.81 -17.18 -2.41
N ASP A 51 2.19 -16.07 -1.77
CA ASP A 51 1.70 -15.72 -0.44
C ASP A 51 1.69 -14.19 -0.23
N ILE A 52 0.85 -13.73 0.70
CA ILE A 52 0.70 -12.34 1.09
C ILE A 52 1.03 -12.22 2.58
N LEU A 53 2.18 -11.63 2.88
CA LEU A 53 2.59 -11.45 4.27
C LEU A 53 1.99 -10.16 4.82
N LEU A 54 1.19 -10.31 5.88
CA LEU A 54 0.58 -9.19 6.60
C LEU A 54 1.41 -8.80 7.83
N GLY A 55 1.47 -7.49 8.09
CA GLY A 55 2.01 -6.96 9.34
C GLY A 55 1.04 -7.11 10.50
N ASN A 56 1.49 -6.74 11.71
CA ASN A 56 0.68 -6.80 12.93
C ASN A 56 -0.61 -5.97 12.89
N ASN A 57 -0.68 -4.97 12.01
CA ASN A 57 -1.85 -4.12 11.79
C ASN A 57 -2.78 -4.67 10.69
N MET A 58 -2.60 -5.93 10.27
CA MET A 58 -3.34 -6.57 9.18
C MET A 58 -3.20 -5.87 7.82
N SER A 59 -2.18 -5.03 7.64
CA SER A 59 -1.85 -4.42 6.34
C SER A 59 -0.80 -5.24 5.60
N VAL A 60 -0.82 -5.19 4.27
CA VAL A 60 0.18 -5.86 3.42
C VAL A 60 1.58 -5.33 3.72
N HIS A 61 2.45 -6.22 4.20
CA HIS A 61 3.86 -5.94 4.40
C HIS A 61 4.68 -6.30 3.16
N SER A 62 4.43 -7.47 2.58
CA SER A 62 5.15 -7.97 1.40
C SER A 62 4.36 -9.04 0.66
N LEU A 63 4.66 -9.21 -0.63
CA LEU A 63 4.26 -10.38 -1.42
C LEU A 63 5.42 -11.37 -1.45
N VAL A 64 5.09 -12.66 -1.42
CA VAL A 64 5.99 -13.75 -1.78
C VAL A 64 5.73 -14.10 -3.22
N ILE A 65 6.78 -14.12 -4.04
CA ILE A 65 6.68 -14.35 -5.48
C ILE A 65 7.48 -15.60 -5.82
N GLU A 66 6.80 -16.64 -6.28
CA GLU A 66 7.45 -17.81 -6.85
C GLU A 66 7.99 -17.44 -8.24
N THR A 67 9.31 -17.45 -8.39
CA THR A 67 9.94 -17.13 -9.66
C THR A 67 9.88 -18.31 -10.62
N GLY A 68 9.46 -18.05 -11.86
CA GLY A 68 9.37 -19.11 -12.86
C GLY A 68 10.72 -19.80 -13.14
N GLU A 69 10.69 -21.10 -13.48
CA GLU A 69 11.88 -21.91 -13.78
C GLU A 69 12.81 -21.27 -14.84
N VAL A 70 12.22 -20.51 -15.77
CA VAL A 70 12.89 -19.84 -16.89
C VAL A 70 13.88 -18.75 -16.42
N MET A 71 13.70 -18.20 -15.21
CA MET A 71 14.62 -17.22 -14.65
C MET A 71 15.96 -17.81 -14.18
N GLY A 72 16.10 -19.15 -14.22
CA GLY A 72 17.27 -19.87 -13.73
C GLY A 72 17.39 -19.85 -12.21
N LEU A 73 16.29 -19.54 -11.52
CA LEU A 73 16.15 -19.52 -10.07
C LEU A 73 15.39 -20.73 -9.53
N GLY A 74 14.96 -21.66 -10.40
CA GLY A 74 14.45 -22.96 -9.98
C GLY A 74 13.19 -22.94 -9.11
N GLY A 75 12.29 -21.97 -9.27
CA GLY A 75 11.09 -21.89 -8.45
C GLY A 75 11.30 -21.18 -7.11
N ASN A 76 12.41 -20.46 -6.92
CA ASN A 76 12.65 -19.79 -5.64
C ASN A 76 11.56 -18.75 -5.36
N GLU A 77 11.10 -18.74 -4.12
CA GLU A 77 10.15 -17.79 -3.57
C GLU A 77 10.88 -16.55 -3.04
N LEU A 78 10.54 -15.37 -3.55
CA LEU A 78 11.22 -14.11 -3.21
C LEU A 78 10.28 -13.16 -2.48
N VAL A 79 10.78 -12.49 -1.44
CA VAL A 79 10.01 -11.54 -0.65
C VAL A 79 10.12 -10.13 -1.22
N ILE A 80 9.00 -9.61 -1.72
CA ILE A 80 8.90 -8.26 -2.29
C ILE A 80 8.11 -7.35 -1.37
N LYS A 81 8.75 -6.29 -0.87
CA LYS A 81 8.14 -5.35 0.07
C LYS A 81 7.07 -4.49 -0.59
N ARG A 82 6.05 -4.12 0.19
CA ARG A 82 5.05 -3.12 -0.22
C ARG A 82 5.75 -1.82 -0.64
N GLY A 83 5.22 -1.19 -1.69
CA GLY A 83 5.81 0.00 -2.31
C GLY A 83 6.82 -0.29 -3.43
N SER A 84 7.16 -1.57 -3.67
CA SER A 84 7.96 -1.98 -4.84
C SER A 84 7.13 -2.70 -5.91
N PHE A 85 5.81 -2.73 -5.73
CA PHE A 85 4.87 -3.34 -6.65
C PHE A 85 3.53 -2.59 -6.65
N THR A 86 2.83 -2.67 -7.78
CA THR A 86 1.46 -2.20 -7.97
C THR A 86 0.59 -3.37 -8.44
N VAL A 87 -0.62 -3.46 -7.91
CA VAL A 87 -1.62 -4.46 -8.34
C VAL A 87 -2.62 -3.77 -9.25
N VAL A 88 -2.93 -4.38 -10.38
CA VAL A 88 -3.88 -3.86 -11.36
C VAL A 88 -4.91 -4.94 -11.70
N PRO A 89 -6.22 -4.70 -11.51
CA PRO A 89 -7.24 -5.64 -11.97
C PRO A 89 -7.31 -5.66 -13.50
N LYS A 90 -7.55 -6.83 -14.08
CA LYS A 90 -7.81 -6.94 -15.51
C LYS A 90 -9.16 -6.26 -15.86
N PRO A 91 -9.22 -5.47 -16.94
CA PRO A 91 -10.38 -4.63 -17.26
C PRO A 91 -11.60 -5.42 -17.78
N ASP A 92 -11.48 -6.70 -18.08
CA ASP A 92 -12.44 -7.52 -18.85
C ASP A 92 -13.23 -8.54 -18.02
N HIS A 93 -13.38 -8.32 -16.70
CA HIS A 93 -14.19 -9.18 -15.84
C HIS A 93 -15.69 -8.85 -15.95
N LYS A 94 -16.55 -9.86 -16.05
CA LYS A 94 -18.02 -9.67 -16.12
C LYS A 94 -18.70 -9.75 -14.76
N ASN A 95 -18.08 -10.47 -13.82
CA ASN A 95 -18.59 -10.76 -12.49
C ASN A 95 -17.44 -10.69 -11.47
N PHE A 96 -17.79 -10.62 -10.19
CA PHE A 96 -16.82 -10.64 -9.09
C PHE A 96 -15.94 -11.90 -9.09
N ASP A 97 -16.50 -13.05 -9.48
CA ASP A 97 -15.78 -14.34 -9.50
C ASP A 97 -14.78 -14.47 -10.67
N GLU A 98 -14.72 -13.48 -11.57
CA GLU A 98 -13.83 -13.46 -12.74
C GLU A 98 -12.74 -12.38 -12.62
N ILE A 99 -12.57 -11.78 -11.44
CA ILE A 99 -11.57 -10.74 -11.24
C ILE A 99 -10.18 -11.39 -11.18
N GLU A 100 -9.41 -11.16 -12.24
CA GLU A 100 -7.99 -11.54 -12.28
C GLU A 100 -7.11 -10.31 -12.05
N TYR A 101 -6.07 -10.45 -11.23
CA TYR A 101 -5.10 -9.39 -10.99
C TYR A 101 -3.79 -9.60 -11.76
N LYS A 102 -3.10 -8.49 -12.02
CA LYS A 102 -1.69 -8.48 -12.45
C LYS A 102 -0.88 -7.68 -11.47
N VAL A 103 0.28 -8.21 -11.09
CA VAL A 103 1.24 -7.49 -10.25
C VAL A 103 2.36 -6.93 -11.15
N HIS A 104 2.63 -5.64 -11.03
CA HIS A 104 3.73 -4.97 -11.72
C HIS A 104 4.79 -4.56 -10.71
N LEU A 105 6.02 -5.01 -10.91
CA LEU A 105 7.16 -4.61 -10.11
C LEU A 105 7.80 -3.34 -10.65
N GLU A 106 8.31 -2.51 -9.74
CA GLU A 106 9.10 -1.32 -10.11
C GLU A 106 10.61 -1.63 -10.22
N MET A 107 10.96 -2.89 -10.43
CA MET A 107 12.34 -3.36 -10.48
C MET A 107 12.57 -4.29 -11.68
N THR A 108 13.83 -4.42 -12.07
CA THR A 108 14.26 -5.32 -13.13
C THR A 108 14.39 -6.75 -12.62
N GLN A 109 14.39 -7.73 -13.54
CA GLN A 109 14.69 -9.13 -13.22
C GLN A 109 16.02 -9.32 -12.46
N SER A 110 17.05 -8.50 -12.74
CA SER A 110 18.34 -8.59 -12.03
C SER A 110 18.25 -8.10 -10.59
N GLU A 111 17.44 -7.08 -10.31
CA GLU A 111 17.22 -6.56 -8.95
C GLU A 111 16.30 -7.49 -8.16
N LEU A 112 15.37 -8.16 -8.85
CA LEU A 112 14.52 -9.19 -8.26
C LEU A 112 15.37 -10.33 -7.68
N LYS A 113 16.40 -10.78 -8.39
CA LYS A 113 17.37 -11.81 -7.92
C LYS A 113 18.11 -11.44 -6.63
N ALA A 114 18.18 -10.16 -6.29
CA ALA A 114 18.83 -9.69 -5.07
C ALA A 114 17.88 -9.64 -3.86
N GLN A 115 16.59 -9.92 -4.07
CA GLN A 115 15.61 -9.92 -2.99
C GLN A 115 15.81 -11.11 -2.06
N PRO A 116 15.41 -10.99 -0.78
CA PRO A 116 15.49 -12.09 0.16
C PRO A 116 14.62 -13.26 -0.31
N GLU A 117 15.16 -14.47 -0.20
CA GLU A 117 14.40 -15.69 -0.41
C GLU A 117 13.49 -15.96 0.79
N TYR A 118 12.24 -16.33 0.51
CA TYR A 118 11.29 -16.76 1.52
C TYR A 118 11.66 -18.16 1.99
N THR A 119 12.18 -18.22 3.21
CA THR A 119 12.62 -19.46 3.85
C THR A 119 12.17 -19.47 5.30
N GLU A 120 12.09 -20.64 5.92
CA GLU A 120 11.77 -20.76 7.35
C GLU A 120 12.75 -19.93 8.22
N ASP A 121 14.03 -19.92 7.83
CA ASP A 121 15.08 -19.13 8.46
C ASP A 121 14.82 -17.62 8.36
N TRP A 122 14.42 -17.15 7.17
CA TRP A 122 14.05 -15.76 6.94
C TRP A 122 12.80 -15.39 7.74
N TRP A 123 11.78 -16.25 7.74
CA TRP A 123 10.53 -16.06 8.49
C TRP A 123 10.80 -15.90 9.98
N ASN A 124 11.57 -16.82 10.56
CA ASN A 124 11.90 -16.81 11.98
C ASN A 124 12.71 -15.57 12.38
N LYS A 125 13.69 -15.17 11.56
CA LYS A 125 14.50 -13.96 11.81
C LYS A 125 13.67 -12.68 11.72
N THR A 126 12.84 -12.57 10.68
CA THR A 126 11.99 -11.40 10.43
C THR A 126 10.90 -11.28 11.49
N SER A 127 10.19 -12.37 11.78
CA SER A 127 9.17 -12.42 12.83
C SER A 127 9.74 -12.04 14.19
N ALA A 128 10.91 -12.58 14.57
CA ALA A 128 11.55 -12.22 15.84
C ALA A 128 12.01 -10.75 15.87
N ALA A 129 12.47 -10.19 14.75
CA ALA A 129 12.82 -8.78 14.66
C ALA A 129 11.59 -7.87 14.82
N LEU A 130 10.48 -8.21 14.17
CA LEU A 130 9.20 -7.50 14.27
C LEU A 130 8.62 -7.57 15.69
N GLN A 131 8.67 -8.74 16.33
CA GLN A 131 8.23 -8.92 17.73
C GLN A 131 9.05 -8.04 18.69
N ARG A 132 10.38 -8.03 18.58
CA ARG A 132 11.23 -7.16 19.41
C ARG A 132 10.94 -5.68 19.18
N ALA A 133 10.67 -5.27 17.94
CA ALA A 133 10.29 -3.89 17.63
C ALA A 133 8.93 -3.52 18.26
N TRP A 134 7.96 -4.43 18.20
CA TRP A 134 6.65 -4.30 18.83
C TRP A 134 6.75 -4.19 20.37
N GLU A 135 7.52 -5.08 21.00
CA GLU A 135 7.79 -5.08 22.44
C GLU A 135 8.50 -3.80 22.89
N LYS A 136 9.56 -3.38 22.19
CA LYS A 136 10.28 -2.15 22.51
C LYS A 136 9.38 -0.92 22.40
N THR A 137 8.45 -0.89 21.45
CA THR A 137 7.51 0.22 21.29
C THR A 137 6.49 0.25 22.43
N LYS A 138 6.01 -0.92 22.87
CA LYS A 138 5.15 -1.08 24.05
C LYS A 138 5.82 -0.58 25.33
N ASP A 139 7.09 -0.94 25.55
CA ASP A 139 7.85 -0.57 26.76
C ASP A 139 8.20 0.92 26.83
N VAL A 140 8.48 1.56 25.69
CA VAL A 140 8.84 3.00 25.64
C VAL A 140 7.59 3.89 25.68
N SER A 141 6.41 3.37 25.34
CA SER A 141 5.22 4.17 25.03
C SER A 141 3.92 3.65 25.68
N GLU A 142 3.97 3.26 26.97
CA GLU A 142 2.85 2.64 27.72
C GLU A 142 1.47 3.34 27.54
N SER A 143 1.41 4.63 27.21
CA SER A 143 0.17 5.40 27.01
C SER A 143 -0.15 5.79 25.55
N ALA A 144 0.80 5.69 24.60
CA ALA A 144 0.56 6.01 23.18
C ALA A 144 0.21 4.77 22.34
N TRP A 145 0.49 3.57 22.87
CA TRP A 145 0.28 2.30 22.18
C TRP A 145 -1.18 1.87 22.07
N GLU A 146 -1.97 2.06 23.12
CA GLU A 146 -3.42 1.79 23.10
C GLU A 146 -4.13 2.68 22.07
N ASN A 147 -3.75 3.95 21.97
CA ASN A 147 -4.33 4.90 21.02
C ASN A 147 -3.94 4.61 19.56
N THR A 148 -2.71 4.12 19.30
CA THR A 148 -2.27 3.84 17.91
C THR A 148 -2.87 2.54 17.37
N LYS A 149 -3.11 1.54 18.22
CA LYS A 149 -3.71 0.26 17.83
C LYS A 149 -5.18 0.39 17.41
N GLU A 150 -5.93 1.25 18.11
CA GLU A 150 -7.28 1.64 17.70
C GLU A 150 -7.26 2.61 16.51
N ALA A 151 -6.41 3.65 16.52
CA ALA A 151 -6.37 4.65 15.44
C ALA A 151 -5.94 4.05 14.08
N THR A 152 -5.06 3.06 14.01
CA THR A 152 -4.65 2.51 12.69
C THR A 152 -5.69 1.55 12.08
N SER A 153 -6.63 1.03 12.86
CA SER A 153 -7.71 0.16 12.37
C SER A 153 -8.95 0.95 11.90
N SER A 154 -9.11 2.21 12.34
CA SER A 154 -10.22 3.09 11.97
C SER A 154 -9.82 4.32 11.16
N ALA A 155 -8.55 4.73 11.13
CA ALA A 155 -8.10 5.97 10.46
C ALA A 155 -7.81 5.83 8.94
N TRP A 156 -8.50 4.95 8.23
CA TRP A 156 -8.63 5.09 6.77
C TRP A 156 -9.96 5.76 6.36
N HIS A 157 -10.92 5.95 7.27
CA HIS A 157 -12.15 6.68 6.98
C HIS A 157 -12.19 8.14 7.44
N ASP A 158 -11.32 8.56 8.39
CA ASP A 158 -11.40 9.90 8.99
C ASP A 158 -10.33 10.90 8.49
N ILE A 159 -9.35 10.45 7.69
CA ILE A 159 -8.33 11.34 7.11
C ILE A 159 -8.83 12.08 5.85
N GLU A 160 -9.98 11.70 5.27
CA GLU A 160 -10.55 12.39 4.09
C GLU A 160 -11.50 13.55 4.45
N GLU A 161 -12.05 13.64 5.67
CA GLU A 161 -12.93 14.75 6.09
C GLU A 161 -12.33 15.72 7.13
N GLY A 162 -11.18 15.40 7.75
CA GLY A 162 -10.61 16.19 8.86
C GLY A 162 -9.44 17.13 8.52
N ALA A 163 -8.91 17.08 7.29
CA ALA A 163 -7.66 17.77 6.95
C ALA A 163 -7.79 19.29 6.69
N GLU A 164 -8.99 19.87 6.79
CA GLU A 164 -9.19 21.31 6.54
C GLU A 164 -9.24 22.21 7.81
N ASP A 165 -9.28 21.66 9.04
CA ASP A 165 -9.45 22.50 10.25
C ASP A 165 -8.28 22.44 11.27
N LEU A 166 -7.23 21.66 10.98
CA LEU A 166 -6.05 21.55 11.86
C LEU A 166 -4.88 22.49 11.50
N GLY A 167 -5.05 23.32 10.45
CA GLY A 167 -4.02 24.25 9.99
C GLY A 167 -3.88 25.54 10.79
N ASP A 168 -4.97 26.05 11.37
CA ASP A 168 -5.02 27.47 11.80
C ASP A 168 -5.08 27.72 13.32
N GLU A 169 -5.10 26.68 14.18
CA GLU A 169 -5.19 26.88 15.65
C GLU A 169 -3.87 26.64 16.42
N ILE A 170 -2.82 26.16 15.77
CA ILE A 170 -1.53 25.91 16.44
C ILE A 170 -0.67 27.19 16.54
N GLU A 171 -0.85 28.18 15.65
CA GLU A 171 0.06 29.35 15.60
C GLU A 171 -0.34 30.52 16.54
N LYS A 172 -1.51 30.48 17.22
CA LYS A 172 -1.97 31.61 18.07
C LYS A 172 -1.93 31.37 19.59
N LYS A 173 -1.29 30.29 20.04
CA LYS A 173 -1.03 30.03 21.48
C LYS A 173 0.44 30.01 21.86
N MET A 174 1.33 30.41 20.95
CA MET A 174 2.76 30.58 21.24
C MET A 174 3.26 32.03 21.05
N ASP A 175 2.37 33.02 21.24
CA ASP A 175 2.72 34.40 21.63
C ASP A 175 1.66 34.97 22.59
#